data_AF-Q7MAY8-F1
#
_entry.id   AF-Q7MAY8-F1
#
_cell.length_a   1.000
_cell.length_b   1.000
_cell.length_c   1.000
_cell.angle_alpha   90.00
_cell.angle_beta   90.00
_cell.angle_gamma   90.00
#
_symmetry.space_group_name_H-M   'P 1'
#
loop_
_entity.id
_entity.type
_entity.pdbx_description
1 polymer ?
#
loop_
_entity_poly.entity_id
_entity_poly.type
_entity_poly.pdbx_seq_one_letter_code
_entity_poly.pdbx_strand_id
1 'polypeptide(L)'
;MKIVRTSPFDRYYFADVNLSFIDRLFIKLKSERPTFNRSMFDQDFARIFCSGSRQSSNLFSIESNDDELTKTLFRYIKTRHRSHNIDKKMRELVEEIARSLVSFGTAYYFLHDFPEEENICIASFSGIGVFSFLNIYFQLVPQRCEKNWNSEDREYPRELRILDRAKLMHFSMPRSIKRMLSEQNRTLAVLDGHQYDGTGFFPKATHENPNPKNDFDFCVWRDTQERALYRATRETGWNGRKYDSSKRSDFFVCHRLIRFRRNQLILRDYILELLGNEFTRIGRQYNAEFHVAISPTNALPKVDKLDDLEARLLKEEASFSEVFDFCYER
;
A
#
# COMPACT_ATOMS: atom_id res chain seq x y z
N MET A 1 11.35 -27.41 15.09
CA MET A 1 10.62 -26.77 13.97
C MET A 1 9.44 -27.66 13.62
N LYS A 2 8.22 -27.14 13.64
CA LYS A 2 6.99 -27.89 13.35
C LYS A 2 6.53 -27.57 11.93
N ILE A 3 6.23 -28.58 11.11
CA ILE A 3 5.65 -28.39 9.77
C ILE A 3 4.17 -28.70 9.86
N VAL A 4 3.31 -27.79 9.42
CA VAL A 4 1.86 -27.95 9.50
C VAL A 4 1.19 -27.45 8.23
N ARG A 5 0.11 -28.11 7.81
CA ARG A 5 -0.79 -27.60 6.77
C ARG A 5 -1.98 -26.97 7.47
N THR A 6 -2.05 -25.65 7.51
CA THR A 6 -3.05 -24.92 8.29
C THR A 6 -3.22 -23.49 7.76
N SER A 7 -4.23 -22.78 8.26
CA SER A 7 -4.49 -21.37 7.94
C SER A 7 -3.29 -20.49 8.31
N PRO A 8 -3.15 -19.30 7.67
CA PRO A 8 -2.07 -18.39 8.01
C PRO A 8 -2.15 -17.95 9.47
N PHE A 9 -1.01 -17.51 9.98
CA PHE A 9 -0.91 -16.87 11.28
C PHE A 9 -1.19 -15.36 11.11
N ASP A 10 -2.30 -14.89 11.68
CA ASP A 10 -2.79 -13.53 11.45
C ASP A 10 -2.17 -12.49 12.40
N ARG A 11 -1.68 -12.90 13.57
CA ARG A 11 -1.18 -12.00 14.62
C ARG A 11 0.32 -11.76 14.49
N TYR A 12 0.72 -10.56 14.06
CA TYR A 12 2.10 -10.13 14.18
C TYR A 12 2.20 -8.85 15.01
N TYR A 13 2.39 -9.01 16.32
CA TYR A 13 3.06 -8.01 17.14
C TYR A 13 4.48 -8.53 17.42
N PHE A 14 5.46 -8.04 16.66
CA PHE A 14 6.87 -8.48 16.76
C PHE A 14 7.60 -7.97 18.02
N ALA A 15 6.91 -7.23 18.90
CA ALA A 15 7.54 -6.63 20.08
C ALA A 15 8.14 -7.68 21.05
N ASP A 16 7.65 -8.93 21.01
CA ASP A 16 8.06 -10.01 21.92
C ASP A 16 8.69 -11.23 21.20
N VAL A 17 9.18 -11.09 19.97
CA VAL A 17 9.66 -12.23 19.16
C VAL A 17 11.19 -12.37 19.21
N ASN A 18 11.68 -13.50 19.75
CA ASN A 18 13.10 -13.89 19.69
C ASN A 18 13.46 -14.39 18.28
N LEU A 19 13.86 -13.47 17.39
CA LEU A 19 14.29 -13.80 16.03
C LEU A 19 15.70 -14.40 16.02
N SER A 20 15.82 -15.69 15.70
CA SER A 20 17.11 -16.33 15.45
C SER A 20 17.75 -15.88 14.13
N PHE A 21 19.01 -16.24 13.90
CA PHE A 21 19.71 -15.94 12.64
C PHE A 21 18.95 -16.46 11.39
N ILE A 22 18.39 -17.67 11.47
CA ILE A 22 17.59 -18.26 10.38
C ILE A 22 16.31 -17.45 10.17
N ASP A 23 15.66 -17.01 11.25
CA ASP A 23 14.44 -16.20 11.14
C ASP A 23 14.75 -14.88 10.42
N ARG A 24 15.90 -14.25 10.68
CA ARG A 24 16.29 -12.98 10.01
C ARG A 24 16.53 -13.11 8.50
N LEU A 25 16.88 -14.30 8.01
CA LEU A 25 17.08 -14.55 6.57
C LEU A 25 15.75 -14.59 5.80
N PHE A 26 14.73 -15.22 6.37
CA PHE A 26 13.43 -15.41 5.73
C PHE A 26 12.40 -14.34 6.12
N ILE A 27 12.48 -13.87 7.36
CA ILE A 27 11.73 -12.76 7.89
C ILE A 27 12.61 -11.53 7.71
N LYS A 28 12.63 -10.97 6.49
CA LYS A 28 12.95 -9.56 6.37
C LYS A 28 11.92 -8.84 7.24
N LEU A 29 12.38 -8.24 8.33
CA LEU A 29 11.62 -7.22 9.04
C LEU A 29 11.34 -6.12 8.01
N LYS A 30 10.27 -6.28 7.22
CA LYS A 30 9.65 -5.20 6.45
C LYS A 30 9.14 -4.09 7.39
N SER A 31 9.35 -4.23 8.70
CA SER A 31 9.18 -3.20 9.73
C SER A 31 10.44 -2.35 9.93
N GLU A 32 11.21 -2.04 8.89
CA GLU A 32 11.76 -0.69 8.89
C GLU A 32 10.53 0.22 8.79
N ARG A 33 10.18 0.87 9.91
CA ARG A 33 9.13 1.89 9.90
C ARG A 33 9.42 2.79 8.70
N PRO A 34 8.44 3.04 7.82
CA PRO A 34 8.70 3.86 6.65
C PRO A 34 9.31 5.17 7.13
N THR A 35 10.46 5.49 6.55
CA THR A 35 11.22 6.69 6.85
C THR A 35 10.39 7.94 6.53
N PHE A 36 10.78 9.13 7.01
CA PHE A 36 9.90 10.32 7.02
C PHE A 36 9.21 10.61 5.68
N ASN A 37 9.97 10.79 4.60
CA ASN A 37 9.41 11.04 3.27
C ASN A 37 8.69 9.80 2.73
N ARG A 38 9.22 8.60 2.96
CA ARG A 38 8.58 7.34 2.53
C ARG A 38 7.19 7.17 3.14
N SER A 39 7.02 7.48 4.42
CA SER A 39 5.76 7.38 5.15
C SER A 39 4.72 8.36 4.60
N MET A 40 5.12 9.61 4.35
CA MET A 40 4.23 10.60 3.74
C MET A 40 3.83 10.21 2.31
N PHE A 41 4.80 9.76 1.51
CA PHE A 41 4.52 9.26 0.15
C PHE A 41 3.54 8.10 0.18
N ASP A 42 3.76 7.09 1.04
CA ASP A 42 2.91 5.90 1.10
C ASP A 42 1.47 6.25 1.49
N GLN A 43 1.31 7.17 2.44
CA GLN A 43 0.00 7.69 2.84
C GLN A 43 -0.71 8.41 1.69
N ASP A 44 0.02 9.21 0.91
CA ASP A 44 -0.55 9.99 -0.19
C ASP A 44 -0.88 9.07 -1.37
N PHE A 45 0.06 8.21 -1.77
CA PHE A 45 -0.07 7.37 -2.96
C PHE A 45 -1.14 6.28 -2.78
N ALA A 46 -1.34 5.77 -1.55
CA ALA A 46 -2.42 4.82 -1.26
C ALA A 46 -3.83 5.44 -1.30
N ARG A 47 -3.98 6.78 -1.36
CA ARG A 47 -5.29 7.46 -1.50
C ARG A 47 -5.77 7.44 -2.95
N ILE A 48 -6.10 6.25 -3.42
CA ILE A 48 -6.55 6.02 -4.79
C ILE A 48 -7.96 6.54 -5.06
N PHE A 49 -8.80 6.68 -4.03
CA PHE A 49 -10.10 7.36 -4.10
C PHE A 49 -9.99 8.77 -3.52
N CYS A 50 -10.77 9.70 -4.09
CA CYS A 50 -10.90 11.04 -3.58
C CYS A 50 -11.85 11.10 -2.37
N SER A 51 -11.86 12.25 -1.70
CA SER A 51 -12.66 12.50 -0.49
C SER A 51 -14.15 12.66 -0.81
N GLY A 52 -14.48 13.26 -1.97
CA GLY A 52 -15.84 13.52 -2.44
C GLY A 52 -16.61 12.24 -2.78
N SER A 53 -15.91 11.22 -3.29
CA SER A 53 -16.47 9.90 -3.61
C SER A 53 -16.98 9.09 -2.40
N ARG A 54 -17.03 9.65 -1.18
CA ARG A 54 -17.51 8.97 0.04
C ARG A 54 -19.03 8.81 0.10
N GLN A 55 -19.79 9.63 -0.65
CA GLN A 55 -21.26 9.69 -0.56
C GLN A 55 -21.98 9.06 -1.76
N SER A 56 -21.29 8.76 -2.86
CA SER A 56 -21.92 8.21 -4.06
C SER A 56 -22.19 6.72 -3.92
N SER A 57 -23.43 6.31 -4.13
CA SER A 57 -23.78 4.93 -4.47
C SER A 57 -23.41 4.64 -5.94
N ASN A 58 -23.05 3.40 -6.24
CA ASN A 58 -22.71 2.85 -7.56
C ASN A 58 -21.32 3.25 -8.09
N LEU A 59 -20.29 3.09 -7.27
CA LEU A 59 -18.89 3.34 -7.64
C LEU A 59 -18.30 2.24 -8.54
N PHE A 60 -18.78 1.01 -8.38
CA PHE A 60 -18.23 -0.16 -9.05
C PHE A 60 -19.32 -0.87 -9.87
N SER A 61 -18.96 -1.32 -11.07
CA SER A 61 -19.74 -2.28 -11.83
C SER A 61 -19.24 -3.68 -11.49
N ILE A 62 -20.14 -4.54 -11.02
CA ILE A 62 -19.85 -5.93 -10.72
C ILE A 62 -20.70 -6.77 -11.69
N GLU A 63 -20.03 -7.38 -12.66
CA GLU A 63 -20.67 -8.27 -13.63
C GLU A 63 -20.37 -9.71 -13.23
N SER A 64 -21.40 -10.50 -12.96
CA SER A 64 -21.26 -11.91 -12.61
C SER A 64 -22.29 -12.77 -13.32
N ASN A 65 -21.95 -14.05 -13.51
CA ASN A 65 -22.89 -15.07 -13.95
C ASN A 65 -23.61 -15.78 -12.79
N ASP A 66 -23.25 -15.47 -11.54
CA ASP A 66 -23.87 -16.02 -10.33
C ASP A 66 -23.89 -14.94 -9.23
N ASP A 67 -24.97 -14.16 -9.22
CA ASP A 67 -25.13 -13.04 -8.29
C ASP A 67 -25.23 -13.48 -6.83
N GLU A 68 -25.76 -14.67 -6.55
CA GLU A 68 -25.93 -15.17 -5.18
C GLU A 68 -24.59 -15.62 -4.59
N LEU A 69 -23.77 -16.35 -5.35
CA LEU A 69 -22.41 -16.68 -4.95
C LEU A 69 -21.57 -15.41 -4.77
N THR A 70 -21.73 -14.44 -5.67
CA THR A 70 -21.04 -13.14 -5.61
C THR A 70 -21.40 -12.37 -4.33
N LYS A 71 -22.70 -12.22 -4.02
CA LYS A 71 -23.16 -11.60 -2.77
C LYS A 71 -22.61 -12.32 -1.54
N THR A 72 -22.57 -13.64 -1.58
CA THR A 72 -22.04 -14.47 -0.48
C THR A 72 -20.55 -14.17 -0.25
N LEU A 73 -19.73 -14.21 -1.30
CA LEU A 73 -18.30 -13.90 -1.19
C LEU A 73 -18.04 -12.48 -0.65
N PHE A 74 -18.79 -11.48 -1.11
CA PHE A 74 -18.65 -10.09 -0.65
C PHE A 74 -19.20 -9.85 0.76
N ARG A 75 -20.25 -10.57 1.17
CA ARG A 75 -20.85 -10.44 2.51
C ARG A 75 -19.83 -10.72 3.60
N TYR A 76 -18.94 -11.68 3.36
CA TYR A 76 -18.03 -12.21 4.36
C TYR A 76 -16.60 -11.68 4.32
N ILE A 77 -16.37 -10.59 3.58
CA ILE A 77 -15.10 -9.87 3.65
C ILE A 77 -15.06 -9.12 4.98
N LYS A 78 -14.09 -9.46 5.83
CA LYS A 78 -13.81 -8.71 7.06
C LYS A 78 -13.10 -7.41 6.70
N THR A 79 -13.85 -6.32 6.57
CA THR A 79 -13.29 -4.97 6.51
C THR A 79 -13.23 -4.35 7.91
N ARG A 80 -12.44 -3.28 8.07
CA ARG A 80 -12.27 -2.58 9.36
C ARG A 80 -13.57 -2.01 9.93
N HIS A 81 -14.57 -1.74 9.08
CA HIS A 81 -15.88 -1.22 9.50
C HIS A 81 -17.00 -2.15 9.05
N ARG A 82 -17.98 -2.41 9.94
CA ARG A 82 -19.20 -3.14 9.57
C ARG A 82 -20.11 -2.25 8.71
N SER A 83 -19.85 -2.20 7.41
CA SER A 83 -20.78 -1.60 6.45
C SER A 83 -21.61 -2.68 5.75
N HIS A 84 -22.90 -2.43 5.57
CA HIS A 84 -23.79 -3.32 4.81
C HIS A 84 -23.79 -3.00 3.30
N ASN A 85 -23.19 -1.88 2.89
CA ASN A 85 -23.13 -1.48 1.48
C ASN A 85 -21.90 -2.12 0.79
N ILE A 86 -22.16 -2.88 -0.28
CA ILE A 86 -21.14 -3.59 -1.08
C ILE A 86 -20.10 -2.60 -1.63
N ASP A 87 -20.53 -1.44 -2.15
CA ASP A 87 -19.60 -0.43 -2.68
C ASP A 87 -18.66 0.11 -1.62
N LYS A 88 -19.18 0.36 -0.42
CA LYS A 88 -18.36 0.85 0.69
C LYS A 88 -17.35 -0.21 1.13
N LYS A 89 -17.78 -1.48 1.22
CA LYS A 89 -16.89 -2.62 1.50
C LYS A 89 -15.81 -2.77 0.43
N MET A 90 -16.18 -2.66 -0.84
CA MET A 90 -15.25 -2.74 -1.97
C MET A 90 -14.24 -1.60 -1.93
N ARG A 91 -14.70 -0.36 -1.72
CA ARG A 91 -13.81 0.79 -1.56
C ARG A 91 -12.81 0.57 -0.41
N GLU A 92 -13.28 0.12 0.75
CA GLU A 92 -12.42 -0.18 1.90
C GLU A 92 -11.39 -1.28 1.59
N LEU A 93 -11.80 -2.35 0.91
CA LEU A 93 -10.93 -3.45 0.51
C LEU A 93 -9.85 -2.97 -0.47
N VAL A 94 -10.23 -2.23 -1.51
CA VAL A 94 -9.29 -1.70 -2.51
C VAL A 94 -8.32 -0.71 -1.85
N GLU A 95 -8.78 0.15 -0.93
CA GLU A 95 -7.91 1.04 -0.15
C GLU A 95 -6.92 0.27 0.76
N GLU A 96 -7.35 -0.84 1.36
CA GLU A 96 -6.49 -1.68 2.19
C GLU A 96 -5.44 -2.43 1.36
N ILE A 97 -5.83 -2.96 0.20
CA ILE A 97 -4.92 -3.57 -0.76
C ILE A 97 -3.93 -2.53 -1.25
N ALA A 98 -4.38 -1.34 -1.65
CA ALA A 98 -3.51 -0.27 -2.10
C ALA A 98 -2.48 0.10 -1.02
N ARG A 99 -2.91 0.27 0.23
CA ARG A 99 -2.01 0.55 1.36
C ARG A 99 -0.96 -0.56 1.53
N SER A 100 -1.38 -1.82 1.48
CA SER A 100 -0.49 -2.97 1.63
C SER A 100 0.49 -3.11 0.46
N LEU A 101 0.03 -2.89 -0.77
CA LEU A 101 0.87 -2.87 -1.96
C LEU A 101 1.89 -1.75 -1.91
N VAL A 102 1.48 -0.53 -1.56
CA VAL A 102 2.38 0.63 -1.53
C VAL A 102 3.44 0.47 -0.45
N SER A 103 3.09 -0.01 0.74
CA SER A 103 4.04 -0.22 1.84
C SER A 103 4.92 -1.46 1.66
N PHE A 104 4.36 -2.59 1.22
CA PHE A 104 5.05 -3.89 1.25
C PHE A 104 5.29 -4.52 -0.12
N GLY A 105 4.70 -3.98 -1.19
CA GLY A 105 4.74 -4.52 -2.56
C GLY A 105 3.78 -5.69 -2.82
N THR A 106 3.13 -6.22 -1.78
CA THR A 106 2.29 -7.41 -1.80
C THR A 106 1.17 -7.30 -0.77
N ALA A 107 -0.01 -7.83 -1.08
CA ALA A 107 -1.10 -8.02 -0.11
C ALA A 107 -1.59 -9.47 -0.16
N TYR A 108 -1.94 -10.03 1.00
CA TYR A 108 -2.41 -11.40 1.11
C TYR A 108 -3.72 -11.47 1.89
N TYR A 109 -4.65 -12.27 1.37
CA TYR A 109 -5.92 -12.59 2.02
C TYR A 109 -6.12 -14.09 2.00
N PHE A 110 -6.82 -14.61 3.00
CA PHE A 110 -7.09 -16.03 3.12
C PHE A 110 -8.58 -16.28 3.34
N LEU A 111 -9.08 -17.29 2.64
CA LEU A 111 -10.43 -17.82 2.78
C LEU A 111 -10.47 -18.81 3.95
N HIS A 112 -11.24 -18.47 4.97
CA HIS A 112 -11.55 -19.34 6.09
C HIS A 112 -12.94 -19.93 5.87
N ASP A 113 -13.01 -21.25 5.77
CA ASP A 113 -14.29 -21.97 5.79
C ASP A 113 -14.53 -22.44 7.23
N PHE A 114 -15.60 -21.93 7.84
CA PHE A 114 -16.07 -22.42 9.14
C PHE A 114 -17.24 -23.37 8.89
N PRO A 115 -17.00 -24.70 8.80
CA PRO A 115 -18.03 -25.67 8.45
C PRO A 115 -19.18 -25.71 9.47
N GLU A 116 -18.93 -25.30 10.72
CA GLU A 116 -19.93 -25.28 11.79
C GLU A 116 -20.95 -24.13 11.67
N GLU A 117 -20.61 -23.05 10.96
CA GLU A 117 -21.45 -21.86 10.86
C GLU A 117 -21.96 -21.58 9.43
N GLU A 118 -21.63 -22.45 8.45
CA GLU A 118 -21.80 -22.19 7.01
C GLU A 118 -21.25 -20.81 6.58
N ASN A 119 -20.29 -20.28 7.34
CA ASN A 119 -19.71 -18.96 7.12
C ASN A 119 -18.37 -19.12 6.45
N ILE A 120 -18.31 -18.66 5.20
CA ILE A 120 -17.05 -18.34 4.53
C ILE A 120 -16.55 -17.03 5.14
N CYS A 121 -15.25 -16.78 5.23
CA CYS A 121 -14.70 -15.51 5.69
C CYS A 121 -13.39 -15.19 4.98
N ILE A 122 -13.30 -14.01 4.36
CA ILE A 122 -12.05 -13.54 3.76
C ILE A 122 -11.40 -12.54 4.71
N ALA A 123 -10.19 -12.85 5.17
CA ALA A 123 -9.44 -12.01 6.09
C ALA A 123 -8.04 -11.70 5.53
N SER A 124 -7.59 -10.46 5.69
CA SER A 124 -6.21 -10.07 5.41
C SER A 124 -5.27 -10.67 6.45
N PHE A 125 -4.07 -11.07 6.04
CA PHE A 125 -3.02 -11.44 6.97
C PHE A 125 -1.67 -10.84 6.55
N SER A 126 -0.73 -10.82 7.48
CA SER A 126 0.60 -10.25 7.23
C SER A 126 1.39 -11.14 6.27
N GLY A 127 1.90 -10.56 5.20
CA GLY A 127 2.83 -11.23 4.28
C GLY A 127 4.24 -11.47 4.83
N ILE A 128 4.47 -11.22 6.12
CA ILE A 128 5.77 -11.39 6.75
C ILE A 128 6.08 -12.89 6.89
N GLY A 129 7.27 -13.29 6.45
CA GLY A 129 7.68 -14.70 6.45
C GLY A 129 6.97 -15.55 5.39
N VAL A 130 6.16 -14.96 4.51
CA VAL A 130 5.51 -15.65 3.40
C VAL A 130 6.43 -15.72 2.20
N PHE A 131 6.63 -16.93 1.65
CA PHE A 131 7.40 -17.16 0.44
C PHE A 131 6.79 -18.30 -0.38
N SER A 132 7.06 -18.30 -1.68
CA SER A 132 6.62 -19.35 -2.59
C SER A 132 7.80 -20.17 -3.11
N PHE A 133 7.70 -21.50 -3.08
CA PHE A 133 8.67 -22.41 -3.69
C PHE A 133 7.91 -23.51 -4.46
N LEU A 134 8.30 -23.76 -5.71
CA LEU A 134 7.61 -24.72 -6.61
C LEU A 134 6.08 -24.55 -6.62
N ASN A 135 5.60 -23.30 -6.68
CA ASN A 135 4.17 -22.95 -6.71
C ASN A 135 3.38 -23.30 -5.43
N ILE A 136 4.06 -23.65 -4.35
CA ILE A 136 3.50 -23.86 -3.01
C ILE A 136 3.86 -22.64 -2.15
N TYR A 137 2.87 -22.14 -1.41
CA TYR A 137 3.04 -21.02 -0.50
C TYR A 137 3.34 -21.52 0.91
N PHE A 138 4.38 -20.96 1.51
CA PHE A 138 4.80 -21.25 2.86
C PHE A 138 4.77 -19.97 3.68
N GLN A 139 4.44 -20.08 4.96
CA GLN A 139 4.62 -19.03 5.95
C GLN A 139 5.54 -19.54 7.06
N LEU A 140 6.67 -18.88 7.24
CA LEU A 140 7.54 -19.11 8.38
C LEU A 140 7.08 -18.27 9.56
N VAL A 141 6.66 -18.94 10.62
CA VAL A 141 6.28 -18.31 11.88
C VAL A 141 7.41 -18.54 12.89
N PRO A 142 8.03 -17.47 13.41
CA PRO A 142 9.14 -17.60 14.35
C PRO A 142 8.67 -18.20 15.67
N GLN A 143 9.63 -18.68 16.47
CA GLN A 143 9.35 -19.07 17.85
C GLN A 143 8.84 -17.85 18.62
N ARG A 144 7.78 -18.04 19.39
CA ARG A 144 7.13 -16.96 20.13
C ARG A 144 6.64 -17.45 21.47
N CYS A 145 6.59 -16.52 22.41
CA CYS A 145 5.96 -16.72 23.70
C CYS A 145 4.70 -15.84 23.74
N GLU A 146 3.52 -16.45 23.83
CA GLU A 146 2.28 -15.69 23.96
C GLU A 146 1.99 -15.48 25.45
N LYS A 147 2.18 -14.24 25.89
CA LYS A 147 1.82 -13.79 27.23
C LYS A 147 0.31 -13.65 27.33
N ASN A 148 -0.30 -14.42 28.20
CA ASN A 148 -1.72 -14.30 28.51
C ASN A 148 -1.86 -13.70 29.90
N TRP A 149 -2.62 -12.61 30.04
CA TRP A 149 -2.85 -11.95 31.32
C TRP A 149 -3.42 -12.87 32.42
N ASN A 150 -4.10 -13.96 32.01
CA ASN A 150 -4.83 -14.88 32.91
C ASN A 150 -4.31 -16.33 32.88
N SER A 151 -3.21 -16.64 32.19
CA SER A 151 -2.66 -18.00 32.14
C SER A 151 -1.14 -17.97 32.02
N GLU A 152 -0.49 -19.09 32.37
CA GLU A 152 0.93 -19.25 32.12
C GLU A 152 1.28 -18.97 30.64
N ASP A 153 2.44 -18.36 30.47
CA ASP A 153 3.01 -18.01 29.18
C ASP A 153 3.17 -19.27 28.32
N ARG A 154 2.58 -19.25 27.12
CA ARG A 154 2.65 -20.40 26.21
C ARG A 154 3.77 -20.20 25.20
N GLU A 155 4.76 -21.07 25.27
CA GLU A 155 5.81 -21.15 24.26
C GLU A 155 5.33 -21.94 23.04
N TYR A 156 5.39 -21.29 21.88
CA TYR A 156 5.11 -21.91 20.59
C TYR A 156 6.41 -22.11 19.83
N PRO A 157 6.75 -23.34 19.41
CA PRO A 157 7.95 -23.59 18.61
C PRO A 157 7.82 -22.93 17.25
N ARG A 158 8.95 -22.71 16.55
CA ARG A 158 8.96 -22.26 15.16
C ARG A 158 8.10 -23.17 14.28
N GLU A 159 7.22 -22.57 13.49
CA GLU A 159 6.30 -23.28 12.59
C GLU A 159 6.58 -22.92 11.13
N LEU A 160 6.58 -23.93 10.26
CA LEU A 160 6.51 -23.77 8.83
C LEU A 160 5.10 -24.18 8.39
N ARG A 161 4.28 -23.20 8.02
CA ARG A 161 2.90 -23.42 7.60
C ARG A 161 2.84 -23.54 6.07
N ILE A 162 2.26 -24.63 5.58
CA ILE A 162 1.94 -24.81 4.16
C ILE A 162 0.54 -24.25 3.92
N LEU A 163 0.45 -23.19 3.13
CA LEU A 163 -0.80 -22.48 2.86
C LEU A 163 -1.51 -23.13 1.67
N ASP A 164 -2.83 -23.28 1.80
CA ASP A 164 -3.65 -23.76 0.70
C ASP A 164 -3.80 -22.69 -0.38
N ARG A 165 -3.25 -22.98 -1.57
CA ARG A 165 -3.33 -22.06 -2.71
C ARG A 165 -4.77 -21.83 -3.17
N ALA A 166 -5.66 -22.81 -3.02
CA ALA A 166 -7.06 -22.63 -3.36
C ALA A 166 -7.68 -21.47 -2.57
N LYS A 167 -7.31 -21.36 -1.29
CA LYS A 167 -7.87 -20.39 -0.33
C LYS A 167 -7.08 -19.07 -0.23
N LEU A 168 -5.85 -19.05 -0.74
CA LEU A 168 -4.96 -17.89 -0.64
C LEU A 168 -5.17 -16.93 -1.82
N MET A 169 -5.53 -15.68 -1.55
CA MET A 169 -5.48 -14.59 -2.53
C MET A 169 -4.16 -13.83 -2.40
N HIS A 170 -3.50 -13.57 -3.53
CA HIS A 170 -2.24 -12.86 -3.57
C HIS A 170 -2.29 -11.70 -4.56
N PHE A 171 -2.07 -10.50 -4.05
CA PHE A 171 -2.00 -9.27 -4.85
C PHE A 171 -0.55 -8.79 -4.90
N SER A 172 -0.08 -8.47 -6.10
CA SER A 172 1.28 -7.95 -6.31
C SER A 172 1.25 -6.64 -7.09
N MET A 173 2.15 -5.72 -6.74
CA MET A 173 2.25 -4.41 -7.39
C MET A 173 2.50 -4.56 -8.91
N PRO A 174 1.84 -3.76 -9.79
CA PRO A 174 2.17 -3.70 -11.20
C PRO A 174 3.66 -3.50 -11.44
N ARG A 175 4.23 -4.17 -12.45
CA ARG A 175 5.69 -4.08 -12.73
C ARG A 175 6.15 -2.64 -12.98
N SER A 176 5.36 -1.85 -13.71
CA SER A 176 5.64 -0.44 -14.00
C SER A 176 5.73 0.40 -12.72
N ILE A 177 4.69 0.34 -11.88
CA ILE A 177 4.65 1.06 -10.60
C ILE A 177 5.74 0.53 -9.66
N LYS A 178 5.93 -0.78 -9.56
CA LYS A 178 6.95 -1.40 -8.71
C LYS A 178 8.35 -0.88 -9.03
N ARG A 179 8.70 -0.79 -10.32
CA ARG A 179 10.01 -0.25 -10.77
C ARG A 179 10.16 1.21 -10.37
N MET A 180 9.17 2.03 -10.72
CA MET A 180 9.14 3.46 -10.40
C MET A 180 9.29 3.71 -8.88
N LEU A 181 8.55 2.97 -8.06
CA LEU A 181 8.63 3.07 -6.60
C LEU A 181 9.99 2.59 -6.08
N SER A 182 10.55 1.52 -6.64
CA SER A 182 11.87 1.02 -6.23
C SER A 182 12.97 2.06 -6.45
N GLU A 183 12.95 2.75 -7.59
CA GLU A 183 13.92 3.80 -7.93
C GLU A 183 13.75 5.02 -6.99
N GLN A 184 12.52 5.50 -6.82
CA GLN A 184 12.21 6.60 -5.91
C GLN A 184 12.62 6.28 -4.46
N ASN A 185 12.22 5.11 -3.95
CA ASN A 185 12.40 4.75 -2.55
C ASN A 185 13.86 4.61 -2.15
N ARG A 186 14.73 4.23 -3.09
CA ARG A 186 16.19 4.22 -2.86
C ARG A 186 16.68 5.62 -2.53
N THR A 187 16.22 6.64 -3.26
CA THR A 187 16.60 8.03 -2.99
C THR A 187 15.92 8.56 -1.72
N LEU A 188 14.62 8.25 -1.50
CA LEU A 188 13.94 8.67 -0.28
C LEU A 188 14.61 8.12 0.98
N ALA A 189 15.07 6.87 0.97
CA ALA A 189 15.80 6.28 2.08
C ALA A 189 17.10 7.05 2.40
N VAL A 190 17.82 7.50 1.37
CA VAL A 190 19.02 8.34 1.54
C VAL A 190 18.65 9.71 2.11
N LEU A 191 17.62 10.37 1.55
CA LEU A 191 17.18 11.69 2.04
C LEU A 191 16.73 11.62 3.50
N ASP A 192 15.99 10.58 3.87
CA ASP A 192 15.50 10.41 5.23
C ASP A 192 16.62 10.04 6.21
N GLY A 193 17.61 9.24 5.77
CA GLY A 193 18.79 8.93 6.57
C GLY A 193 19.63 10.16 6.91
N HIS A 194 19.64 11.16 6.03
CA HIS A 194 20.40 12.40 6.21
C HIS A 194 19.54 13.61 6.64
N GLN A 195 18.27 13.41 6.99
CA GLN A 195 17.34 14.51 7.28
C GLN A 195 17.82 15.41 8.43
N TYR A 196 18.48 14.82 9.43
CA TYR A 196 18.94 15.51 10.64
C TYR A 196 20.45 15.77 10.67
N ASP A 197 21.18 15.30 9.65
CA ASP A 197 22.65 15.40 9.59
C ASP A 197 23.13 16.84 9.47
N GLY A 198 22.25 17.76 9.04
CA GLY A 198 22.51 19.21 9.10
C GLY A 198 23.03 19.66 10.47
N THR A 199 22.54 19.04 11.55
CA THR A 199 22.99 19.33 12.92
C THR A 199 24.28 18.59 13.34
N GLY A 200 24.69 17.58 12.58
CA GLY A 200 25.95 16.86 12.79
C GLY A 200 27.17 17.60 12.26
N PHE A 201 26.96 18.60 11.38
CA PHE A 201 28.04 19.43 10.84
C PHE A 201 28.47 20.57 11.77
N PHE A 202 27.79 20.78 12.91
CA PHE A 202 28.23 21.79 13.88
C PHE A 202 29.53 21.32 14.55
N PRO A 203 30.60 22.14 14.49
CA PRO A 203 31.77 21.88 15.31
C PRO A 203 31.37 21.94 16.79
N LYS A 204 31.82 20.97 17.58
CA LYS A 204 31.51 20.90 19.00
C LYS A 204 32.28 21.99 19.74
N ALA A 205 31.57 22.77 20.56
CA ALA A 205 32.21 23.72 21.47
C ALA A 205 33.15 22.97 22.41
N THR A 206 34.39 23.45 22.52
CA THR A 206 35.38 22.95 23.49
C THR A 206 35.73 24.06 24.47
N HIS A 207 36.39 23.71 25.58
CA HIS A 207 36.89 24.71 26.53
C HIS A 207 37.86 25.70 25.85
N GLU A 208 38.63 25.23 24.87
CA GLU A 208 39.60 26.04 24.11
C GLU A 208 38.96 26.87 22.99
N ASN A 209 37.82 26.42 22.45
CA ASN A 209 37.06 27.12 21.43
C ASN A 209 35.55 27.01 21.74
N PRO A 210 35.03 27.88 22.64
CA PRO A 210 33.65 27.80 23.08
C PRO A 210 32.65 28.22 21.99
N ASN A 211 33.10 28.99 20.99
CA ASN A 211 32.28 29.46 19.87
C ASN A 211 32.93 29.08 18.53
N PRO A 212 32.92 27.79 18.16
CA PRO A 212 33.55 27.36 16.93
C PRO A 212 32.79 27.89 15.72
N LYS A 213 33.53 28.45 14.76
CA LYS A 213 32.95 29.01 13.53
C LYS A 213 32.34 27.88 12.69
N ASN A 214 31.10 28.06 12.26
CA ASN A 214 30.42 27.15 11.34
C ASN A 214 30.29 27.79 9.95
N ASP A 215 30.91 27.20 8.94
CA ASP A 215 30.80 27.63 7.54
C ASP A 215 29.73 26.83 6.75
N PHE A 216 28.94 25.97 7.42
CA PHE A 216 27.89 25.19 6.79
C PHE A 216 26.68 26.04 6.40
N ASP A 217 26.35 26.03 5.11
CA ASP A 217 25.18 26.73 4.58
C ASP A 217 23.94 25.83 4.56
N PHE A 218 23.06 26.05 5.54
CA PHE A 218 21.78 25.36 5.67
C PHE A 218 20.81 25.61 4.51
N CYS A 219 20.88 26.77 3.86
CA CYS A 219 20.05 27.09 2.71
C CYS A 219 20.45 26.20 1.52
N VAL A 220 21.75 26.09 1.24
CA VAL A 220 22.28 25.23 0.17
C VAL A 220 21.98 23.75 0.45
N TRP A 221 22.15 23.31 1.71
CA TRP A 221 21.80 21.95 2.12
C TRP A 221 20.31 21.64 1.88
N ARG A 222 19.42 22.48 2.38
CA ARG A 222 17.96 22.33 2.21
C ARG A 222 17.56 22.31 0.75
N ASP A 223 18.13 23.21 -0.06
CA ASP A 223 17.83 23.31 -1.49
C ASP A 223 18.32 22.06 -2.25
N THR A 224 19.45 21.48 -1.84
CA THR A 224 19.97 20.22 -2.39
C THR A 224 19.02 19.06 -2.08
N GLN A 225 18.59 18.93 -0.83
CA GLN A 225 17.62 17.92 -0.39
C GLN A 225 16.28 18.06 -1.14
N GLU A 226 15.80 19.30 -1.33
CA GLU A 226 14.57 19.59 -2.07
C GLU A 226 14.68 19.24 -3.56
N ARG A 227 15.78 19.58 -4.23
CA ARG A 227 16.04 19.20 -5.63
C ARG A 227 16.13 17.68 -5.78
N ALA A 228 16.81 17.01 -4.86
CA ALA A 228 16.94 15.56 -4.87
C ALA A 228 15.57 14.88 -4.70
N LEU A 229 14.71 15.39 -3.81
CA LEU A 229 13.33 14.94 -3.67
C LEU A 229 12.57 15.05 -5.00
N TYR A 230 12.58 16.21 -5.66
CA TYR A 230 11.83 16.40 -6.92
C TYR A 230 12.33 15.56 -8.08
N ARG A 231 13.64 15.28 -8.12
CA ARG A 231 14.22 14.36 -9.10
C ARG A 231 13.77 12.93 -8.84
N ALA A 232 13.82 12.48 -7.58
CA ALA A 232 13.41 11.13 -7.19
C ALA A 232 11.93 10.86 -7.46
N THR A 233 11.08 11.88 -7.29
CA THR A 233 9.62 11.75 -7.39
C THR A 233 9.08 12.22 -8.74
N ARG A 234 9.95 12.48 -9.73
CA ARG A 234 9.57 12.97 -11.07
C ARG A 234 8.59 12.05 -11.78
N GLU A 235 8.82 10.75 -11.70
CA GLU A 235 8.00 9.73 -12.35
C GLU A 235 6.68 9.50 -11.60
N THR A 236 6.72 9.54 -10.27
CA THR A 236 5.49 9.41 -9.47
C THR A 236 4.63 10.65 -9.52
N GLY A 237 5.22 11.83 -9.71
CA GLY A 237 4.53 13.12 -9.63
C GLY A 237 4.34 13.63 -8.19
N TRP A 238 4.89 12.96 -7.17
CA TRP A 238 4.64 13.37 -5.78
C TRP A 238 5.31 14.71 -5.47
N ASN A 239 4.55 15.67 -4.92
CA ASN A 239 5.02 17.02 -4.60
C ASN A 239 5.61 17.17 -3.19
N GLY A 240 5.67 16.09 -2.40
CA GLY A 240 6.28 16.11 -1.07
C GLY A 240 5.49 16.90 -0.02
N ARG A 241 4.19 17.13 -0.25
CA ARG A 241 3.30 17.99 0.58
C ARG A 241 3.81 19.42 0.78
N LYS A 242 4.70 19.90 -0.09
CA LYS A 242 5.17 21.29 -0.07
C LYS A 242 4.35 22.12 -1.04
N TYR A 243 3.62 23.12 -0.54
CA TYR A 243 2.78 24.00 -1.34
C TYR A 243 3.30 25.44 -1.44
N ASP A 244 4.47 25.71 -0.87
CA ASP A 244 5.10 27.03 -0.95
C ASP A 244 5.49 27.35 -2.42
N SER A 245 4.97 28.47 -2.91
CA SER A 245 5.04 28.95 -4.30
C SER A 245 6.33 29.68 -4.64
N SER A 246 7.17 30.03 -3.65
CA SER A 246 8.34 30.88 -3.88
C SER A 246 9.41 30.27 -4.81
N LYS A 247 9.43 28.94 -4.97
CA LYS A 247 10.43 28.21 -5.76
C LYS A 247 9.86 27.47 -6.97
N ARG A 248 8.53 27.49 -7.18
CA ARG A 248 7.83 26.60 -8.12
C ARG A 248 6.69 27.34 -8.79
N SER A 249 6.58 27.18 -10.09
CA SER A 249 5.41 27.66 -10.83
C SER A 249 4.19 26.77 -10.56
N ASP A 250 3.00 27.34 -10.66
CA ASP A 250 1.75 26.59 -10.56
C ASP A 250 1.65 25.51 -11.65
N PHE A 251 2.18 25.79 -12.83
CA PHE A 251 2.32 24.81 -13.91
C PHE A 251 3.09 23.57 -13.47
N PHE A 252 4.24 23.74 -12.80
CA PHE A 252 5.03 22.61 -12.30
C PHE A 252 4.25 21.78 -11.29
N VAL A 253 3.50 22.42 -10.40
CA VAL A 253 2.68 21.75 -9.38
C VAL A 253 1.55 20.95 -10.04
N CYS A 254 0.81 21.57 -10.97
CA CYS A 254 -0.32 20.97 -11.67
C CYS A 254 0.10 19.79 -12.54
N HIS A 255 1.15 19.95 -13.35
CA HIS A 255 1.68 18.87 -14.21
C HIS A 255 2.07 17.63 -13.39
N ARG A 256 2.69 17.84 -12.21
CA ARG A 256 3.05 16.74 -11.31
C ARG A 256 1.83 16.13 -10.61
N LEU A 257 0.85 16.93 -10.24
CA LEU A 257 -0.39 16.46 -9.62
C LEU A 257 -1.19 15.56 -10.57
N ILE A 258 -1.32 15.95 -11.84
CA ILE A 258 -1.95 15.12 -12.89
C ILE A 258 -1.26 13.76 -12.97
N ARG A 259 0.08 13.75 -13.07
CA ARG A 259 0.87 12.52 -13.11
C ARG A 259 0.69 11.64 -11.87
N PHE A 260 0.66 12.28 -10.69
CA PHE A 260 0.44 11.57 -9.43
C PHE A 260 -0.93 10.92 -9.39
N ARG A 261 -1.98 11.66 -9.77
CA ARG A 261 -3.34 11.13 -9.84
C ARG A 261 -3.44 10.01 -10.87
N ARG A 262 -2.82 10.16 -12.03
CA ARG A 262 -2.77 9.14 -13.10
C ARG A 262 -2.23 7.81 -12.58
N ASN A 263 -1.10 7.85 -11.88
CA ASN A 263 -0.50 6.65 -11.28
C ASN A 263 -1.39 6.00 -10.21
N GLN A 264 -2.14 6.80 -9.44
CA GLN A 264 -3.11 6.27 -8.48
C GLN A 264 -4.31 5.59 -9.15
N LEU A 265 -4.82 6.16 -10.26
CA LEU A 265 -5.92 5.55 -11.03
C LEU A 265 -5.49 4.23 -11.68
N ILE A 266 -4.28 4.19 -12.26
CA ILE A 266 -3.69 2.96 -12.80
C ILE A 266 -3.61 1.88 -11.70
N LEU A 267 -3.16 2.25 -10.50
CA LEU A 267 -3.11 1.32 -9.37
C LEU A 267 -4.51 0.84 -8.96
N ARG A 268 -5.50 1.74 -8.88
CA ARG A 268 -6.89 1.39 -8.55
C ARG A 268 -7.45 0.37 -9.52
N ASP A 269 -7.38 0.67 -10.82
CA ASP A 269 -8.00 -0.13 -11.87
C ASP A 269 -7.35 -1.52 -11.94
N TYR A 270 -6.03 -1.57 -11.79
CA TYR A 270 -5.32 -2.83 -11.67
C TYR A 270 -5.71 -3.64 -10.42
N ILE A 271 -5.93 -3.00 -9.26
CA ILE A 271 -6.41 -3.70 -8.06
C ILE A 271 -7.81 -4.28 -8.30
N LEU A 272 -8.71 -3.54 -8.95
CA LEU A 272 -10.06 -4.00 -9.28
C LEU A 272 -10.03 -5.23 -10.21
N GLU A 273 -9.18 -5.18 -11.24
CA GLU A 273 -8.96 -6.31 -12.15
C GLU A 273 -8.44 -7.54 -11.38
N LEU A 274 -7.41 -7.37 -10.54
CA LEU A 274 -6.89 -8.46 -9.71
C LEU A 274 -7.94 -9.03 -8.76
N LEU A 275 -8.79 -8.18 -8.18
CA LEU A 275 -9.88 -8.62 -7.33
C LEU A 275 -10.86 -9.52 -8.09
N GLY A 276 -11.33 -9.08 -9.27
CA GLY A 276 -12.21 -9.90 -10.11
C GLY A 276 -11.60 -11.27 -10.45
N ASN A 277 -10.31 -11.28 -10.80
CA ASN A 277 -9.57 -12.51 -11.08
C ASN A 277 -9.46 -13.44 -9.86
N GLU A 278 -9.11 -12.90 -8.69
CA GLU A 278 -8.96 -13.70 -7.47
C GLU A 278 -10.31 -14.20 -6.93
N PHE A 279 -11.38 -13.39 -7.01
CA PHE A 279 -12.74 -13.83 -6.66
C PHE A 279 -13.24 -14.89 -7.63
N THR A 280 -13.03 -14.72 -8.94
CA THR A 280 -13.34 -15.75 -9.95
C THR A 280 -12.63 -17.06 -9.59
N ARG A 281 -11.33 -16.99 -9.29
CA ARG A 281 -10.52 -18.17 -8.94
C ARG A 281 -11.03 -18.89 -7.68
N ILE A 282 -11.44 -18.13 -6.65
CA ILE A 282 -11.99 -18.71 -5.42
C ILE A 282 -13.39 -19.27 -5.67
N GLY A 283 -14.27 -18.51 -6.32
CA GLY A 283 -15.65 -18.93 -6.59
C GLY A 283 -15.75 -20.18 -7.46
N ARG A 284 -14.75 -20.43 -8.32
CA ARG A 284 -14.61 -21.67 -9.10
C ARG A 284 -14.50 -22.96 -8.27
N GLN A 285 -14.26 -22.85 -6.97
CA GLN A 285 -14.32 -24.00 -6.05
C GLN A 285 -15.76 -24.42 -5.72
N TYR A 286 -16.72 -23.49 -5.85
CA TYR A 286 -18.14 -23.73 -5.57
C TYR A 286 -18.94 -23.91 -6.86
N ASN A 287 -18.60 -23.16 -7.92
CA ASN A 287 -19.22 -23.26 -9.23
C ASN A 287 -18.13 -23.16 -10.31
N ALA A 288 -17.86 -24.25 -11.05
CA ALA A 288 -16.74 -24.33 -12.00
C ALA A 288 -16.78 -23.26 -13.11
N GLU A 289 -17.99 -22.83 -13.50
CA GLU A 289 -18.19 -21.81 -14.53
C GLU A 289 -18.21 -20.39 -13.96
N PHE A 290 -18.06 -20.23 -12.63
CA PHE A 290 -18.14 -18.93 -11.98
C PHE A 290 -17.16 -17.92 -12.58
N HIS A 291 -17.68 -16.71 -12.81
CA HIS A 291 -16.95 -15.56 -13.26
C HIS A 291 -17.50 -14.29 -12.62
N VAL A 292 -16.59 -13.41 -12.21
CA VAL A 292 -16.91 -12.06 -11.76
C VAL A 292 -15.87 -11.08 -12.29
N ALA A 293 -16.36 -10.01 -12.90
CA ALA A 293 -15.56 -8.87 -13.33
C ALA A 293 -15.94 -7.65 -12.49
N ILE A 294 -14.93 -6.87 -12.11
CA ILE A 294 -15.10 -5.69 -11.26
C ILE A 294 -14.41 -4.53 -11.97
N SER A 295 -15.17 -3.47 -12.25
CA SER A 295 -14.67 -2.31 -12.97
C SER A 295 -15.18 -1.00 -12.36
N PRO A 296 -14.46 0.12 -12.52
CA PRO A 296 -14.95 1.42 -12.08
C PRO A 296 -16.12 1.90 -12.96
N THR A 297 -17.15 2.50 -12.36
CA THR A 297 -18.23 3.14 -13.13
C THR A 297 -17.82 4.53 -13.63
N ASN A 298 -18.71 5.17 -14.40
CA ASN A 298 -18.52 6.57 -14.84
C ASN A 298 -18.54 7.59 -13.68
N ALA A 299 -18.95 7.17 -12.48
CA ALA A 299 -18.86 8.02 -11.28
C ALA A 299 -17.42 8.22 -10.80
N LEU A 300 -16.50 7.33 -11.19
CA LEU A 300 -15.09 7.43 -10.83
C LEU A 300 -14.27 8.09 -11.96
N PRO A 301 -13.23 8.87 -11.62
CA PRO A 301 -12.34 9.45 -12.61
C PRO A 301 -11.59 8.36 -13.38
N LYS A 302 -11.41 8.59 -14.68
CA LYS A 302 -10.71 7.70 -15.63
C LYS A 302 -9.39 8.33 -16.09
N VAL A 303 -8.44 7.49 -16.47
CA VAL A 303 -7.12 7.94 -16.95
C VAL A 303 -7.25 8.82 -18.20
N ASP A 304 -8.14 8.49 -19.13
CA ASP A 304 -8.32 9.26 -20.37
C ASP A 304 -8.68 10.74 -20.12
N LYS A 305 -9.43 11.03 -19.05
CA LYS A 305 -9.76 12.41 -18.66
C LYS A 305 -8.53 13.16 -18.13
N LEU A 306 -7.61 12.46 -17.47
CA LEU A 306 -6.34 13.06 -17.04
C LEU A 306 -5.41 13.29 -18.22
N ASP A 307 -5.37 12.38 -19.20
CA ASP A 307 -4.55 12.53 -20.39
C ASP A 307 -5.04 13.72 -21.25
N ASP A 308 -6.36 13.94 -21.36
CA ASP A 308 -6.94 15.15 -21.97
C ASP A 308 -6.60 16.42 -21.18
N LEU A 309 -6.75 16.38 -19.85
CA LEU A 309 -6.43 17.51 -18.98
C LEU A 309 -4.93 17.87 -19.04
N GLU A 310 -4.03 16.89 -19.16
CA GLU A 310 -2.60 17.11 -19.37
C GLU A 310 -2.35 17.81 -20.70
N ALA A 311 -2.99 17.34 -21.78
CA ALA A 311 -2.86 17.94 -23.11
C ALA A 311 -3.35 19.38 -23.15
N ARG A 312 -4.48 19.68 -22.49
CA ARG A 312 -5.03 21.04 -22.39
C ARG A 312 -4.17 21.94 -21.50
N LEU A 313 -3.62 21.43 -20.40
CA LEU A 313 -2.68 22.18 -19.54
C LEU A 313 -1.42 22.57 -20.31
N LEU A 314 -0.89 21.67 -21.16
CA LEU A 314 0.29 21.94 -21.99
C LEU A 314 0.05 23.01 -23.07
N LYS A 315 -1.21 23.18 -23.50
CA LYS A 315 -1.63 24.22 -24.46
C LYS A 315 -2.11 25.50 -23.79
N GLU A 316 -2.04 25.58 -22.46
CA GLU A 316 -2.56 26.70 -21.66
C GLU A 316 -4.10 26.87 -21.80
N GLU A 317 -4.81 25.81 -22.18
CA GLU A 317 -6.27 25.75 -22.36
C GLU A 317 -7.02 25.30 -21.09
N ALA A 318 -6.30 24.74 -20.12
CA ALA A 318 -6.84 24.35 -18.81
C ALA A 318 -6.33 25.27 -17.72
N SER A 319 -7.23 25.68 -16.81
CA SER A 319 -6.84 26.49 -15.66
C SER A 319 -6.19 25.63 -14.57
N PHE A 320 -5.34 26.22 -13.73
CA PHE A 320 -4.77 25.49 -12.58
C PHE A 320 -5.86 25.03 -11.61
N SER A 321 -6.90 25.84 -11.39
CA SER A 321 -8.05 25.49 -10.56
C SER A 321 -8.76 24.24 -11.07
N GLU A 322 -8.99 24.13 -12.38
CA GLU A 322 -9.58 22.95 -13.00
C GLU A 322 -8.76 21.67 -12.71
N VAL A 323 -7.44 21.78 -12.70
CA VAL A 323 -6.56 20.66 -12.33
C VAL A 323 -6.73 20.26 -10.86
N PHE A 324 -6.79 21.25 -9.96
CA PHE A 324 -7.02 20.99 -8.54
C PHE A 324 -8.39 20.36 -8.29
N ASP A 325 -9.44 20.90 -8.91
CA ASP A 325 -10.82 20.43 -8.76
C ASP A 325 -10.95 18.99 -9.27
N PHE A 326 -10.36 18.68 -10.42
CA PHE A 326 -10.35 17.31 -10.94
C PHE A 326 -9.58 16.34 -10.05
N CYS A 327 -8.36 16.70 -9.62
CA CYS A 327 -7.48 15.78 -8.89
C CYS A 327 -7.93 15.56 -7.44
N TYR A 328 -8.62 16.53 -6.83
CA TYR A 328 -9.10 16.44 -5.46
C TYR A 328 -10.61 16.21 -5.34
N GLU A 329 -11.37 16.25 -6.45
CA GLU A 329 -12.83 16.27 -6.49
C GLU A 329 -13.40 17.34 -5.55
N ARG A 330 -13.00 18.60 -5.78
CA ARG A 330 -13.51 19.78 -5.07
C ARG A 330 -14.70 20.42 -5.78
#